data_AF-A0A963EBW6-F1
#
_entry.id   AF-A0A963EBW6-F1
#
_cell.length_a   1.000
_cell.length_b   1.000
_cell.length_c   1.000
_cell.angle_alpha   90.00
_cell.angle_beta   90.00
_cell.angle_gamma   90.00
#
_symmetry.space_group_name_H-M   'P 1'
#
loop_
_entity.id
_entity.type
_entity.pdbx_description
1 polymer ?
#
loop_
_entity_poly.entity_id
_entity_poly.type
_entity_poly.pdbx_seq_one_letter_code
_entity_poly.pdbx_strand_id
1 'polypeptide(L)'
;FRGWVDDLIQYIYTTLNSIPGVLLIAAAILMLQIYMSNHAEEFNSLVERADLRLLFLCIILGVTSWTGLCRLLRGESMKLREVDYVQAATAFGVSHLQIIGRHILPNVLHIVLIAVVLDFSGLVLAEAVLSYVNIGVDPTMNSWGNMINSARLEMAREPIVWWSLAAAMIFMFTLVLSANLFSDVVRDAFDPRLRSSR
;
A
#
# COMPACT_ATOMS: atom_id res chain seq x y z
N PHE A 1 -4.74 -4.46 27.74
CA PHE A 1 -4.22 -3.45 26.79
C PHE A 1 -2.74 -3.07 27.02
N ARG A 2 -1.87 -4.03 27.39
CA ARG A 2 -0.42 -3.87 27.61
C ARG A 2 0.12 -5.28 27.73
N GLY A 3 0.31 -5.94 26.59
CA GLY A 3 0.64 -7.35 26.55
C GLY A 3 1.76 -7.58 25.55
N TRP A 4 2.47 -8.68 25.74
CA TRP A 4 3.58 -9.08 24.88
C TRP A 4 3.24 -9.09 23.38
N VAL A 5 1.98 -9.39 23.03
CA VAL A 5 1.48 -9.33 21.64
C VAL A 5 1.54 -7.91 21.06
N ASP A 6 1.22 -6.90 21.86
CA ASP A 6 1.25 -5.51 21.45
C ASP A 6 2.69 -5.03 21.22
N ASP A 7 3.60 -5.42 22.13
CA ASP A 7 5.03 -5.14 22.01
C ASP A 7 5.65 -5.85 20.81
N LEU A 8 5.24 -7.09 20.51
CA LEU A 8 5.68 -7.83 19.33
C LEU A 8 5.23 -7.15 18.04
N ILE A 9 3.96 -6.77 17.93
CA ILE A 9 3.45 -6.04 16.77
C ILE A 9 4.19 -4.71 16.62
N GLN A 10 4.42 -4.00 17.73
CA GLN A 10 5.18 -2.77 17.77
C GLN A 10 6.62 -2.93 17.30
N TYR A 11 7.29 -3.98 17.76
CA TYR A 11 8.64 -4.29 17.32
C TYR A 11 8.68 -4.59 15.81
N ILE A 12 7.73 -5.36 15.29
CA ILE A 12 7.67 -5.71 13.87
C ILE A 12 7.49 -4.46 13.00
N TYR A 13 6.48 -3.62 13.26
CA TYR A 13 6.26 -2.46 12.39
C TYR A 13 7.33 -1.38 12.55
N THR A 14 7.94 -1.23 13.74
CA THR A 14 9.04 -0.26 13.93
C THR A 14 10.31 -0.73 13.23
N THR A 15 10.63 -2.03 13.29
CA THR A 15 11.74 -2.63 12.56
C THR A 15 11.54 -2.47 11.05
N LEU A 16 10.35 -2.77 10.53
CA LEU A 16 10.04 -2.58 9.11
C LEU A 16 10.16 -1.10 8.69
N ASN A 17 9.66 -0.15 9.50
CA ASN A 17 9.77 1.29 9.21
C ASN A 17 11.19 1.84 9.31
N SER A 18 12.09 1.16 10.02
CA SER A 18 13.50 1.59 10.12
C SER A 18 14.25 1.43 8.80
N ILE A 19 13.77 0.54 7.93
CA ILE A 19 14.33 0.30 6.60
C ILE A 19 13.56 1.17 5.60
N PRO A 20 14.23 1.91 4.71
CA PRO A 20 13.55 2.63 3.64
C PRO A 20 12.71 1.65 2.80
N GLY A 21 11.39 1.87 2.73
CA GLY A 21 10.45 0.91 2.14
C GLY A 21 10.81 0.50 0.70
N VAL A 22 11.28 1.45 -0.11
CA VAL A 22 11.75 1.19 -1.48
C VAL A 22 12.93 0.20 -1.51
N LEU A 23 13.89 0.34 -0.58
CA LEU A 23 15.04 -0.56 -0.50
C LEU A 23 14.61 -1.97 -0.06
N LEU A 24 13.68 -2.06 0.89
CA LEU A 24 13.13 -3.34 1.34
C LEU A 24 12.40 -4.06 0.21
N ILE A 25 11.55 -3.34 -0.54
CA ILE A 25 10.84 -3.88 -1.69
C ILE A 25 11.83 -4.34 -2.76
N ALA A 26 12.81 -3.51 -3.10
CA ALA A 26 13.82 -3.84 -4.08
C ALA A 26 14.63 -5.08 -3.68
N ALA A 27 15.08 -5.17 -2.43
CA ALA A 27 15.80 -6.32 -1.92
C ALA A 27 14.95 -7.61 -1.96
N ALA A 28 13.68 -7.52 -1.58
CA ALA A 28 12.76 -8.66 -1.63
C ALA A 28 12.55 -9.16 -3.06
N ILE A 29 12.35 -8.27 -4.02
CA ILE A 29 12.14 -8.69 -5.42
C ILE A 29 13.43 -9.20 -6.06
N LEU A 30 14.58 -8.58 -5.77
CA LEU A 30 15.88 -9.11 -6.22
C LEU A 30 16.13 -10.50 -5.66
N MET A 31 15.77 -10.75 -4.40
CA MET A 31 15.84 -12.08 -3.80
C MET A 31 14.96 -13.09 -4.55
N LEU A 32 13.73 -12.70 -4.92
CA LEU A 32 12.84 -13.53 -5.74
C LEU A 32 13.46 -13.82 -7.12
N GLN A 33 14.03 -12.82 -7.77
CA GLN A 33 14.71 -12.98 -9.07
C GLN A 33 15.86 -13.98 -8.98
N ILE A 34 16.69 -13.88 -7.94
CA ILE A 34 17.79 -14.82 -7.68
C ILE A 34 17.26 -16.23 -7.38
N TYR A 35 16.17 -16.34 -6.62
CA TYR A 35 15.54 -17.63 -6.33
C TYR A 35 15.05 -18.31 -7.63
N MET A 36 14.35 -17.56 -8.49
CA MET A 36 13.87 -18.06 -9.78
C MET A 36 15.03 -18.39 -10.74
N SER A 37 16.13 -17.63 -10.71
CA SER A 37 17.30 -17.95 -11.54
C SER A 37 18.00 -19.22 -11.09
N ASN A 38 18.03 -19.50 -9.78
CA ASN A 38 18.64 -20.72 -9.23
C ASN A 38 17.77 -21.96 -9.44
N HIS A 39 16.44 -21.82 -9.53
CA HIS A 39 15.49 -22.91 -9.80
C HIS A 39 14.90 -22.81 -11.21
N ALA A 40 15.75 -22.51 -12.20
CA ALA A 40 15.30 -22.25 -13.57
C ALA A 40 14.55 -23.42 -14.21
N GLU A 41 14.83 -24.66 -13.79
CA GLU A 41 14.17 -25.89 -14.26
C GLU A 41 12.72 -26.03 -13.80
N GLU A 42 12.33 -25.39 -12.68
CA GLU A 42 10.94 -25.39 -12.19
C GLU A 42 10.09 -24.32 -12.89
N PHE A 43 10.72 -23.25 -13.39
CA PHE A 43 10.05 -22.11 -14.01
C PHE A 43 10.27 -22.09 -15.52
N ASN A 44 9.84 -23.10 -16.27
CA ASN A 44 10.09 -23.14 -17.72
C ASN A 44 9.22 -22.18 -18.53
N SER A 45 8.07 -21.73 -17.99
CA SER A 45 7.16 -20.81 -18.66
C SER A 45 7.44 -19.35 -18.31
N LEU A 46 7.54 -18.49 -19.34
CA LEU A 46 7.68 -17.04 -19.16
C LEU A 46 6.48 -16.42 -18.43
N VAL A 47 5.28 -16.96 -18.63
CA VAL A 47 4.04 -16.46 -18.02
C VAL A 47 4.03 -16.72 -16.51
N GLU A 48 4.44 -17.92 -16.09
CA GLU A 48 4.49 -18.29 -14.68
C GLU A 48 5.47 -17.41 -13.90
N ARG A 49 6.64 -17.11 -14.48
CA ARG A 49 7.61 -16.19 -13.88
C ARG A 49 7.03 -14.79 -13.72
N ALA A 50 6.31 -14.31 -14.74
CA ALA A 50 5.71 -12.97 -14.73
C ALA A 50 4.61 -12.84 -13.67
N ASP A 51 3.72 -13.82 -13.58
CA ASP A 51 2.62 -13.85 -12.60
C ASP A 51 3.15 -13.94 -11.17
N LEU A 52 4.18 -14.77 -10.92
CA LEU A 52 4.81 -14.87 -9.60
C LEU A 52 5.48 -13.56 -9.18
N ARG A 53 6.18 -12.89 -10.10
CA ARG A 53 6.76 -11.57 -9.83
C ARG A 53 5.70 -10.54 -9.47
N LEU A 54 4.60 -10.50 -10.22
CA LEU A 54 3.50 -9.58 -9.94
C LEU A 54 2.87 -9.88 -8.57
N LEU A 55 2.55 -11.14 -8.29
CA LEU A 55 1.95 -11.55 -7.02
C LEU A 55 2.85 -11.17 -5.85
N PHE A 56 4.16 -11.46 -5.95
CA PHE A 56 5.12 -11.14 -4.91
C PHE A 56 5.29 -9.63 -4.71
N LEU A 57 5.29 -8.86 -5.81
CA LEU A 57 5.30 -7.39 -5.77
C LEU A 57 4.06 -6.85 -5.03
N CYS A 58 2.86 -7.37 -5.32
CA CYS A 58 1.63 -6.99 -4.61
C CYS A 58 1.71 -7.33 -3.12
N ILE A 59 2.23 -8.50 -2.77
CA ILE A 59 2.39 -8.93 -1.36
C ILE A 59 3.35 -8.00 -0.63
N ILE A 60 4.54 -7.72 -1.18
CA ILE A 60 5.53 -6.89 -0.48
C ILE A 60 5.08 -5.42 -0.39
N LEU A 61 4.38 -4.91 -1.40
CA LEU A 61 3.77 -3.58 -1.34
C LEU A 61 2.70 -3.50 -0.23
N GLY A 62 1.86 -4.53 -0.10
CA GLY A 62 0.89 -4.63 0.99
C GLY A 62 1.52 -4.74 2.37
N VAL A 63 2.59 -5.54 2.50
CA VAL A 63 3.35 -5.73 3.75
C VAL A 63 4.17 -4.49 4.14
N THR A 64 4.45 -3.58 3.22
CA THR A 64 5.14 -2.33 3.53
C THR A 64 4.17 -1.18 3.83
N SER A 65 3.02 -1.12 3.15
CA SER A 65 2.03 -0.05 3.33
C SER A 65 1.27 -0.10 4.67
N TRP A 66 0.94 -1.29 5.19
CA TRP A 66 0.10 -1.43 6.39
C TRP A 66 0.71 -0.82 7.67
N THR A 67 2.03 -0.64 7.72
CA THR A 67 2.74 -0.21 8.92
C THR A 67 2.35 1.22 9.35
N GLY A 68 2.13 2.11 8.37
CA GLY A 68 1.67 3.48 8.62
C GLY A 68 0.26 3.51 9.20
N LEU A 69 -0.64 2.73 8.61
CA LEU A 69 -2.02 2.57 9.09
C LEU A 69 -2.05 1.98 10.51
N CYS A 70 -1.25 0.96 10.79
CA CYS A 70 -1.17 0.35 12.14
C CYS A 70 -0.80 1.38 13.22
N ARG A 71 0.16 2.27 12.92
CA ARG A 71 0.56 3.34 13.84
C ARG A 71 -0.57 4.34 14.09
N LEU A 72 -1.31 4.72 13.05
CA LEU A 72 -2.47 5.62 13.16
C LEU A 72 -3.58 4.99 14.01
N LEU A 73 -3.94 3.74 13.72
CA LEU A 73 -4.96 3.00 14.46
C LEU A 73 -4.59 2.83 15.94
N ARG A 74 -3.32 2.59 16.25
CA ARG A 74 -2.84 2.54 17.63
C ARG A 74 -3.10 3.87 18.35
N GLY A 75 -2.73 5.00 17.74
CA GLY A 75 -2.96 6.32 18.30
C GLY A 75 -4.44 6.60 18.61
N GLU A 76 -5.32 6.29 17.66
CA GLU A 76 -6.77 6.51 17.84
C GLU A 76 -7.40 5.51 18.80
N SER A 77 -6.93 4.26 18.84
CA SER A 77 -7.38 3.28 19.82
C SER A 77 -7.04 3.68 21.26
N MET A 78 -5.87 4.29 21.47
CA MET A 78 -5.44 4.79 22.79
C MET A 78 -6.34 5.94 23.24
N LYS A 79 -6.68 6.85 22.32
CA LYS A 79 -7.61 7.95 22.59
C LYS A 79 -9.03 7.46 22.87
N LEU A 80 -9.56 6.53 22.06
CA LEU A 80 -10.89 5.94 22.26
C LEU A 80 -11.00 5.19 23.59
N ARG A 81 -9.90 4.58 24.06
CA ARG A 81 -9.86 3.89 25.34
C ARG A 81 -10.04 4.84 26.53
N GLU A 82 -9.65 6.10 26.40
CA GLU A 82 -9.79 7.10 27.47
C GLU A 82 -11.18 7.73 27.52
N VAL A 83 -12.08 7.43 26.59
CA VAL A 83 -13.43 8.00 26.56
C VAL A 83 -14.33 7.37 27.63
N ASP A 84 -15.17 8.19 28.27
CA ASP A 84 -16.03 7.84 29.42
C ASP A 84 -16.87 6.57 29.21
N TYR A 85 -17.42 6.35 28.01
CA TYR A 85 -18.23 5.16 27.75
C TYR A 85 -17.40 3.86 27.71
N VAL A 86 -16.13 3.92 27.28
CA VAL A 86 -15.21 2.78 27.30
C VAL A 86 -14.73 2.52 28.73
N GLN A 87 -14.45 3.58 29.49
CA GLN A 87 -14.09 3.47 30.90
C GLN A 87 -15.22 2.86 31.73
N ALA A 88 -16.46 3.31 31.50
CA ALA A 88 -17.65 2.75 32.14
C ALA A 88 -17.83 1.26 31.78
N ALA A 89 -17.75 0.89 30.49
CA ALA A 89 -17.85 -0.51 30.07
C ALA A 89 -16.77 -1.40 30.69
N THR A 90 -15.56 -0.87 30.86
CA THR A 90 -14.45 -1.57 31.54
C THR A 90 -14.74 -1.74 33.04
N ALA A 91 -15.29 -0.72 33.70
CA ALA A 91 -15.71 -0.78 35.11
C ALA A 91 -16.85 -1.80 35.35
N PHE A 92 -17.72 -2.00 34.37
CA PHE A 92 -18.74 -3.06 34.37
C PHE A 92 -18.20 -4.47 34.06
N GLY A 93 -16.88 -4.63 33.88
CA GLY A 93 -16.25 -5.93 33.68
C GLY A 93 -16.44 -6.55 32.28
N VAL A 94 -16.82 -5.74 31.29
CA VAL A 94 -16.98 -6.21 29.90
C VAL A 94 -15.63 -6.70 29.36
N SER A 95 -15.66 -7.81 28.62
CA SER A 95 -14.44 -8.39 28.05
C SER A 95 -13.78 -7.45 27.02
N HIS A 96 -12.45 -7.44 26.99
CA HIS A 96 -11.68 -6.55 26.11
C HIS A 96 -11.98 -6.77 24.62
N LEU A 97 -12.22 -8.03 24.22
CA LEU A 97 -12.57 -8.38 22.84
C LEU A 97 -13.92 -7.79 22.41
N GLN A 98 -14.91 -7.79 23.32
CA GLN A 98 -16.20 -7.17 23.06
C GLN A 98 -16.09 -5.65 22.95
N ILE A 99 -15.27 -5.02 23.80
CA ILE A 99 -14.99 -3.57 23.72
C ILE A 99 -14.34 -3.24 22.38
N ILE A 100 -13.35 -4.02 21.95
CA ILE A 100 -12.68 -3.81 20.67
C ILE A 100 -13.67 -3.95 19.51
N GLY A 101 -14.40 -5.06 19.43
CA GLY A 101 -15.30 -5.34 18.29
C GLY A 101 -16.51 -4.42 18.21
N ARG A 102 -17.08 -4.01 19.35
CA ARG A 102 -18.34 -3.24 19.38
C ARG A 102 -18.13 -1.73 19.54
N HIS A 103 -17.05 -1.30 20.17
CA HIS A 103 -16.80 0.12 20.45
C HIS A 103 -15.59 0.67 19.70
N ILE A 104 -14.44 -0.02 19.68
CA ILE A 104 -13.24 0.56 19.06
C ILE A 104 -13.26 0.41 17.54
N LEU A 105 -13.46 -0.81 17.02
CA LEU A 105 -13.39 -1.14 15.60
C LEU A 105 -14.33 -0.30 14.73
N PRO A 106 -15.65 -0.15 15.07
CA PRO A 106 -16.55 0.68 14.28
C PRO A 106 -16.15 2.16 14.26
N ASN A 107 -15.57 2.66 15.36
CA ASN A 107 -15.14 4.05 15.45
C ASN A 107 -13.85 4.33 14.65
N VAL A 108 -12.96 3.35 14.48
CA VAL A 108 -11.73 3.53 13.68
C VAL A 108 -11.88 3.12 12.21
N LEU A 109 -12.97 2.44 11.83
CA LEU A 109 -13.18 1.96 10.45
C LEU A 109 -13.16 3.09 9.42
N HIS A 110 -13.67 4.28 9.75
CA HIS A 110 -13.61 5.43 8.86
C HIS A 110 -12.16 5.82 8.50
N ILE A 111 -11.24 5.73 9.48
CA ILE A 111 -9.82 6.01 9.28
C ILE A 111 -9.18 4.97 8.37
N VAL A 112 -9.53 3.69 8.55
CA VAL A 112 -9.09 2.60 7.68
C VAL A 112 -9.51 2.86 6.24
N LEU A 113 -10.78 3.22 6.00
CA LEU A 113 -11.29 3.50 4.67
C LEU A 113 -10.56 4.68 4.02
N ILE A 114 -10.38 5.79 4.75
CA ILE A 114 -9.68 6.97 4.25
C ILE A 114 -8.22 6.61 3.90
N ALA A 115 -7.52 5.89 4.78
CA ALA A 115 -6.12 5.51 4.57
C ALA A 115 -5.95 4.60 3.35
N VAL A 116 -6.78 3.57 3.20
CA VAL A 116 -6.72 2.64 2.05
C VAL A 116 -6.90 3.38 0.73
N VAL A 117 -7.84 4.34 0.69
CA VAL A 117 -8.12 5.10 -0.53
C VAL A 117 -6.96 6.06 -0.86
N LEU A 118 -6.36 6.72 0.15
CA LEU A 118 -5.19 7.56 -0.04
C LEU A 118 -3.94 6.77 -0.47
N ASP A 119 -3.73 5.60 0.12
CA ASP A 119 -2.57 4.74 -0.18
C ASP A 119 -2.61 4.19 -1.60
N PHE A 120 -3.79 4.04 -2.21
CA PHE A 120 -3.95 3.53 -3.57
C PHE A 120 -3.10 4.30 -4.59
N SER A 121 -3.15 5.64 -4.57
CA SER A 121 -2.38 6.48 -5.49
C SER A 121 -0.87 6.32 -5.28
N GLY A 122 -0.44 6.18 -4.02
CA GLY A 122 0.96 5.93 -3.66
C GLY A 122 1.45 4.57 -4.17
N LEU A 123 0.63 3.53 -4.05
CA LEU A 123 0.93 2.18 -4.52
C LEU A 123 1.07 2.12 -6.04
N VAL A 124 0.18 2.80 -6.79
CA VAL A 124 0.27 2.88 -8.26
C VAL A 124 1.58 3.56 -8.69
N LEU A 125 1.96 4.66 -8.03
CA LEU A 125 3.21 5.34 -8.34
C LEU A 125 4.44 4.47 -7.97
N ALA A 126 4.39 3.79 -6.83
CA ALA A 126 5.47 2.90 -6.39
C ALA A 126 5.68 1.73 -7.37
N GLU A 127 4.60 1.09 -7.83
CA GLU A 127 4.64 0.06 -8.86
C GLU A 127 5.30 0.58 -10.15
N ALA A 128 4.86 1.74 -10.65
CA ALA A 128 5.38 2.32 -11.87
C ALA A 128 6.88 2.63 -11.77
N VAL A 129 7.35 3.17 -10.64
CA VAL A 129 8.78 3.45 -10.41
C VAL A 129 9.59 2.15 -10.35
N LEU A 130 9.13 1.15 -9.60
CA LEU A 130 9.84 -0.12 -9.46
C LEU A 130 9.93 -0.88 -10.80
N SER A 131 8.83 -0.92 -11.55
CA SER A 131 8.78 -1.53 -12.88
C SER A 131 9.64 -0.76 -13.90
N TYR A 132 9.67 0.58 -13.83
CA TYR A 132 10.55 1.39 -14.67
C TYR A 132 12.05 1.07 -14.47
N VAL A 133 12.46 0.73 -13.24
CA VAL A 133 13.84 0.34 -12.90
C VAL A 133 14.11 -1.16 -13.19
N ASN A 134 13.16 -1.89 -13.77
CA ASN A 134 13.19 -3.35 -14.02
C ASN A 134 13.22 -4.23 -12.76
N ILE A 135 12.97 -3.65 -11.59
CA ILE A 135 12.89 -4.38 -10.32
C ILE A 135 11.47 -4.88 -10.09
N GLY A 136 10.44 -4.16 -10.56
CA GLY A 136 9.03 -4.49 -10.34
C GLY A 136 8.51 -5.62 -11.24
N VAL A 137 7.42 -5.32 -11.94
CA VAL A 137 6.71 -6.26 -12.83
C VAL A 137 7.62 -6.74 -13.96
N ASP A 138 7.41 -7.97 -14.41
CA ASP A 138 8.17 -8.53 -15.53
C ASP A 138 7.97 -7.70 -16.82
N PRO A 139 9.03 -7.42 -17.60
CA PRO A 139 8.91 -6.66 -18.86
C PRO A 139 7.93 -7.26 -19.88
N THR A 140 7.61 -8.55 -19.77
CA THR A 140 6.62 -9.22 -20.63
C THR A 140 5.17 -8.85 -20.31
N MET A 141 4.89 -8.30 -19.13
CA MET A 141 3.57 -7.82 -18.72
C MET A 141 3.42 -6.32 -18.95
N ASN A 142 2.19 -5.91 -19.29
CA ASN A 142 1.85 -4.51 -19.43
C ASN A 142 1.70 -3.86 -18.05
N SER A 143 2.65 -3.01 -17.68
CA SER A 143 2.59 -2.13 -16.51
C SER A 143 2.91 -0.69 -16.89
N TRP A 144 2.49 0.29 -16.08
CA TRP A 144 2.79 1.70 -16.35
C TRP A 144 4.29 1.96 -16.46
N GLY A 145 5.08 1.36 -15.55
CA GLY A 145 6.53 1.46 -15.58
C GLY A 145 7.16 0.86 -16.83
N ASN A 146 6.67 -0.31 -17.28
CA ASN A 146 7.16 -0.97 -18.49
C ASN A 146 6.78 -0.19 -19.76
N MET A 147 5.59 0.40 -19.80
CA MET A 147 5.15 1.28 -20.89
C MET A 147 6.05 2.51 -20.99
N ILE A 148 6.36 3.17 -19.87
CA ILE A 148 7.28 4.33 -19.85
C ILE A 148 8.70 3.91 -20.24
N ASN A 149 9.19 2.76 -19.75
CA ASN A 149 10.52 2.25 -20.10
C ASN A 149 10.64 1.93 -21.59
N SER A 150 9.61 1.30 -22.17
CA SER A 150 9.54 0.98 -23.60
C SER A 150 9.44 2.25 -24.45
N ALA A 151 8.61 3.22 -24.04
CA ALA A 151 8.49 4.49 -24.72
C ALA A 151 9.81 5.28 -24.73
N ARG A 152 10.63 5.18 -23.68
CA ARG A 152 12.00 5.75 -23.67
C ARG A 152 12.86 5.18 -24.78
N LEU A 153 12.77 3.87 -25.05
CA LEU A 153 13.51 3.21 -26.14
C LEU A 153 12.95 3.62 -27.51
N GLU A 154 11.64 3.78 -27.65
CA GLU A 154 10.99 4.24 -28.87
C GLU A 154 11.31 5.69 -29.23
N MET A 155 11.52 6.56 -28.23
CA MET A 155 12.00 7.93 -28.45
C MET A 155 13.45 7.98 -28.95
N ALA A 156 14.26 6.97 -28.66
CA ALA A 156 15.64 6.88 -29.12
C ALA A 156 15.77 6.29 -30.54
N ARG A 157 14.66 5.85 -31.15
CA ARG A 157 14.61 5.33 -32.52
C ARG A 157 14.40 6.46 -33.53
N GLU A 158 14.91 6.27 -34.74
CA GLU A 158 14.53 7.06 -35.92
C GLU A 158 13.50 6.27 -36.76
N PRO A 159 12.31 6.82 -37.06
CA PRO A 159 11.74 8.10 -36.62
C PRO A 159 11.27 8.07 -35.15
N ILE A 160 11.31 9.24 -34.50
CA ILE A 160 10.97 9.41 -33.08
C ILE A 160 9.48 9.16 -32.85
N VAL A 161 9.17 8.20 -31.98
CA VAL A 161 7.80 7.86 -31.57
C VAL A 161 7.53 8.48 -30.19
N TRP A 162 7.10 9.74 -30.17
CA TRP A 162 6.84 10.49 -28.93
C TRP A 162 5.44 10.28 -28.34
N TRP A 163 4.48 9.81 -29.16
CA TRP A 163 3.07 9.68 -28.77
C TRP A 163 2.85 8.58 -27.71
N SER A 164 3.68 7.53 -27.71
CA SER A 164 3.64 6.43 -26.73
C SER A 164 3.94 6.94 -25.31
N LEU A 165 4.99 7.75 -25.16
CA LEU A 165 5.32 8.38 -23.88
C LEU A 165 4.25 9.39 -23.45
N ALA A 166 3.80 10.25 -24.37
CA ALA A 166 2.77 11.25 -24.08
C ALA A 166 1.46 10.61 -23.62
N ALA A 167 1.02 9.54 -24.28
CA ALA A 167 -0.16 8.78 -23.87
C ALA A 167 0.02 8.18 -22.48
N ALA A 168 1.13 7.47 -22.22
CA ALA A 168 1.39 6.88 -20.92
C ALA A 168 1.37 7.92 -19.79
N MET A 169 2.01 9.08 -20.00
CA MET A 169 2.01 10.17 -19.01
C MET A 169 0.63 10.77 -18.78
N ILE A 170 -0.13 11.06 -19.84
CA ILE A 170 -1.47 11.67 -19.73
C ILE A 170 -2.42 10.71 -19.00
N PHE A 171 -2.49 9.44 -19.41
CA PHE A 171 -3.40 8.49 -18.78
C PHE A 171 -3.02 8.19 -17.32
N MET A 172 -1.72 8.05 -17.01
CA MET A 172 -1.27 7.88 -15.63
C MET A 172 -1.62 9.09 -14.78
N PHE A 173 -1.37 10.30 -15.29
CA PHE A 173 -1.74 11.54 -14.60
C PHE A 173 -3.24 11.63 -14.35
N THR A 174 -4.07 11.36 -15.36
CA THR A 174 -5.54 11.37 -15.21
C THR A 174 -6.01 10.34 -14.18
N LEU A 175 -5.44 9.12 -14.19
CA LEU A 175 -5.79 8.07 -13.23
C LEU A 175 -5.43 8.49 -11.80
N VAL A 176 -4.18 8.93 -11.58
CA VAL A 176 -3.70 9.32 -10.26
C VAL A 176 -4.45 10.55 -9.77
N LEU A 177 -4.69 11.56 -10.62
CA LEU A 177 -5.46 12.74 -10.26
C LEU A 177 -6.90 12.37 -9.87
N SER A 178 -7.57 11.54 -10.68
CA SER A 178 -8.94 11.11 -10.40
C SER A 178 -9.03 10.32 -9.09
N ALA A 179 -8.05 9.45 -8.83
CA ALA A 179 -7.97 8.70 -7.58
C ALA A 179 -7.72 9.60 -6.36
N ASN A 180 -6.85 10.60 -6.48
CA ASN A 180 -6.61 11.56 -5.39
C ASN A 180 -7.85 12.41 -5.11
N LEU A 181 -8.50 12.96 -6.15
CA LEU A 181 -9.75 13.71 -5.98
C LEU A 181 -10.86 12.85 -5.36
N PHE A 182 -10.97 11.59 -5.76
CA PHE A 182 -11.88 10.64 -5.14
C PHE A 182 -11.52 10.40 -3.67
N SER A 183 -10.23 10.30 -3.34
CA SER A 183 -9.75 10.17 -1.95
C SER A 183 -10.14 11.34 -1.08
N ASP A 184 -10.03 12.56 -1.61
CA ASP A 184 -10.43 13.79 -0.91
C ASP A 184 -11.94 13.81 -0.66
N VAL A 185 -12.76 13.42 -1.65
CA VAL A 185 -14.23 13.32 -1.47
C VAL A 185 -14.60 12.26 -0.44
N VAL A 186 -13.94 11.09 -0.46
CA VAL A 186 -14.15 10.05 0.55
C VAL A 186 -13.78 10.57 1.94
N ARG A 187 -12.63 11.23 2.07
CA ARG A 187 -12.19 11.85 3.31
C ARG A 187 -13.20 12.87 3.83
N ASP A 188 -13.67 13.77 2.97
CA ASP A 188 -14.64 14.80 3.33
C ASP A 188 -16.00 14.20 3.75
N ALA A 189 -16.44 13.11 3.08
CA ALA A 189 -17.67 12.42 3.43
C ALA A 189 -17.61 11.73 4.81
N PHE A 190 -16.42 11.29 5.22
CA PHE A 190 -16.18 10.61 6.49
C PHE A 190 -15.62 11.52 7.59
N ASP A 191 -15.27 12.77 7.31
CA ASP A 191 -14.80 13.74 8.32
C ASP A 191 -15.98 14.18 9.22
N PRO A 192 -15.99 13.83 10.51
CA PRO A 192 -17.05 14.20 11.43
C PRO A 192 -17.14 15.71 11.68
N ARG A 193 -16.05 16.46 11.46
CA ARG A 193 -15.99 17.90 11.77
C ARG A 193 -16.80 18.76 10.82
N LEU A 194 -16.96 18.34 9.56
CA LEU A 194 -17.77 19.03 8.56
C LEU A 194 -19.29 18.97 8.87
N ARG A 195 -19.73 18.01 9.70
CA ARG A 195 -21.12 17.94 10.19
C ARG A 195 -21.43 18.91 11.32
N SER A 196 -20.42 19.46 12.01
CA SER A 196 -20.63 20.36 13.16
C SER A 196 -20.91 21.81 12.75
N SER A 197 -20.82 22.18 11.46
CA SER A 197 -20.99 23.56 10.99
C SER A 197 -22.29 23.79 10.17
N ARG A 198 -23.27 22.89 10.27
CA ARG A 198 -24.63 23.05 9.72
C ARG A 198 -25.65 22.75 10.80
#